data_AF-U5QN35-F1
#
_entry.id   AF-U5QN35-F1
#
_cell.length_a   1.000
_cell.length_b   1.000
_cell.length_c   1.000
_cell.angle_alpha   90.00
_cell.angle_beta   90.00
_cell.angle_gamma   90.00
#
_symmetry.space_group_name_H-M   'P 1'
#
loop_
_entity.id
_entity.type
_entity.pdbx_description
1 polymer ?
#
loop_
_entity_poly.entity_id
_entity_poly.type
_entity_poly.pdbx_seq_one_letter_code
_entity_poly.pdbx_strand_id
1 'polypeptide(L)'
;MLEASSGVIEAGVQSSQERNEVLAVTALLASLKDVRVATAFFRRRAMLNLLQETPLFQELTRDIVEQAEQRGEQRGEQRGRIVGRLQLLQRLFEHKFGPLPEELQESLEAIADVAELDRLALILIDAPDVETFKSQVQPIA
;
A
#
# COMPACT_ATOMS: atom_id res chain seq x y z
N MET A 1 -25.09 10.60 -4.53
CA MET A 1 -25.37 9.25 -5.08
C MET A 1 -26.51 9.18 -6.11
N LEU A 2 -27.81 9.13 -5.77
CA LEU A 2 -28.88 8.84 -6.76
C LEU A 2 -29.09 9.94 -7.81
N GLU A 3 -29.00 11.22 -7.44
CA GLU A 3 -29.23 12.34 -8.37
C GLU A 3 -28.16 12.44 -9.47
N ALA A 4 -26.90 12.18 -9.13
CA ALA A 4 -25.79 12.14 -10.10
C ALA A 4 -25.94 10.99 -11.10
N SER A 5 -26.48 9.84 -10.66
CA SER A 5 -26.79 8.71 -11.55
C SER A 5 -28.04 8.95 -12.40
N SER A 6 -29.06 9.65 -11.86
CA SER A 6 -30.29 9.97 -12.59
C SER A 6 -30.02 10.89 -13.79
N GLY A 7 -29.18 11.92 -13.62
CA GLY A 7 -28.82 12.84 -14.70
C GLY A 7 -28.07 12.18 -15.86
N VAL A 8 -27.24 11.17 -15.58
CA VAL A 8 -26.54 10.38 -16.61
C VAL A 8 -27.50 9.49 -17.39
N ILE A 9 -28.47 8.88 -16.72
CA ILE A 9 -29.50 8.05 -17.36
C ILE A 9 -30.40 8.92 -18.25
N GLU A 10 -30.82 10.09 -17.76
CA GLU A 10 -31.69 10.99 -18.52
C GLU A 10 -30.98 11.62 -19.74
N ALA A 11 -29.68 11.88 -19.64
CA ALA A 11 -28.89 12.41 -20.76
C ALA A 11 -28.50 11.34 -21.80
N GLY A 12 -28.34 10.08 -21.37
CA GLY A 12 -27.85 8.98 -22.21
C GLY A 12 -28.93 8.14 -22.90
N VAL A 13 -30.14 8.07 -22.33
CA VAL A 13 -31.23 7.22 -22.85
C VAL A 13 -32.13 8.04 -23.77
N GLN A 14 -31.97 7.85 -25.08
CA GLN A 14 -32.62 8.68 -26.09
C GLN A 14 -33.89 8.03 -26.66
N SER A 15 -34.03 6.70 -26.55
CA SER A 15 -35.17 5.96 -27.08
C SER A 15 -36.01 5.27 -25.99
N SER A 16 -37.29 5.05 -26.29
CA SER A 16 -38.18 4.26 -25.43
C SER A 16 -37.73 2.79 -25.30
N GLN A 17 -37.03 2.25 -26.30
CA GLN A 17 -36.49 0.90 -26.26
C GLN A 17 -35.34 0.80 -25.26
N GLU A 18 -34.34 1.68 -25.35
CA GLU A 18 -33.21 1.74 -24.40
C GLU A 18 -33.71 1.95 -22.97
N ARG A 19 -34.74 2.79 -22.78
CA ARG A 19 -35.35 3.01 -21.47
C ARG A 19 -35.92 1.72 -20.87
N ASN A 20 -36.59 0.91 -21.68
CA ASN A 20 -37.13 -0.37 -21.23
C ASN A 20 -36.01 -1.36 -20.90
N GLU A 21 -34.93 -1.38 -21.66
CA GLU A 21 -33.77 -2.24 -21.40
C GLU A 21 -33.07 -1.85 -20.08
N VAL A 22 -32.84 -0.55 -19.85
CA VAL A 22 -32.27 -0.05 -18.59
C VAL A 22 -33.16 -0.42 -17.41
N LEU A 23 -34.47 -0.20 -17.51
CA LEU A 23 -35.42 -0.56 -16.44
C LEU A 23 -35.44 -2.07 -16.17
N ALA A 24 -35.36 -2.91 -17.21
CA ALA A 24 -35.30 -4.36 -17.05
C ALA A 24 -34.02 -4.79 -16.31
N VAL A 25 -32.87 -4.20 -16.64
CA VAL A 25 -31.59 -4.45 -15.94
C VAL A 25 -31.65 -3.94 -14.50
N THR A 26 -32.17 -2.75 -14.26
CA THR A 26 -32.35 -2.21 -12.90
C THR A 26 -33.27 -3.11 -12.06
N ALA A 27 -34.38 -3.57 -12.61
CA ALA A 27 -35.29 -4.49 -11.94
C ALA A 27 -34.63 -5.84 -11.63
N LEU A 28 -33.84 -6.38 -12.58
CA LEU A 28 -33.08 -7.61 -12.38
C LEU A 28 -32.07 -7.45 -11.24
N LEU A 29 -31.28 -6.38 -11.24
CA LEU A 29 -30.31 -6.11 -10.17
C LEU A 29 -30.99 -5.85 -8.83
N ALA A 30 -32.10 -5.10 -8.80
CA ALA A 30 -32.89 -4.85 -7.59
C ALA A 30 -33.55 -6.13 -7.03
N SER A 31 -33.78 -7.13 -7.89
CA SER A 31 -34.31 -8.43 -7.48
C SER A 31 -33.27 -9.32 -6.79
N LEU A 32 -31.98 -8.96 -6.82
CA LEU A 32 -30.92 -9.68 -6.11
C LEU A 32 -31.06 -9.46 -4.60
N LYS A 33 -31.83 -10.33 -3.95
CA LYS A 33 -32.08 -10.29 -2.50
C LYS A 33 -30.95 -10.91 -1.66
N ASP A 34 -30.13 -11.78 -2.25
CA ASP A 34 -29.02 -12.41 -1.55
C ASP A 34 -27.74 -11.58 -1.71
N VAL A 35 -27.26 -11.02 -0.61
CA VAL A 35 -26.01 -10.26 -0.51
C VAL A 35 -24.82 -11.05 -1.06
N ARG A 36 -24.78 -12.39 -0.91
CA ARG A 36 -23.69 -13.22 -1.42
C ARG A 36 -23.71 -13.28 -2.95
N VAL A 37 -24.88 -13.40 -3.56
CA VAL A 37 -25.05 -13.43 -5.02
C VAL A 37 -24.74 -12.06 -5.61
N ALA A 38 -25.24 -10.98 -5.00
CA ALA A 38 -24.92 -9.61 -5.40
C ALA A 38 -23.41 -9.37 -5.32
N THR A 39 -22.78 -9.73 -4.20
CA THR A 39 -21.33 -9.59 -4.01
C THR A 39 -20.54 -10.42 -5.02
N ALA A 40 -20.95 -11.66 -5.29
CA ALA A 40 -20.30 -12.52 -6.27
C ALA A 40 -20.44 -11.97 -7.70
N PHE A 41 -21.59 -11.38 -8.04
CA PHE A 41 -21.82 -10.73 -9.33
C PHE A 41 -20.89 -9.53 -9.52
N PHE A 42 -20.84 -8.63 -8.55
CA PHE A 42 -20.00 -7.43 -8.62
C PHE A 42 -18.50 -7.72 -8.47
N ARG A 43 -18.09 -8.83 -7.82
CA ARG A 43 -16.67 -9.23 -7.72
C ARG A 43 -16.11 -9.88 -8.99
N ARG A 44 -16.93 -10.16 -10.01
CA ARG A 44 -16.42 -10.64 -11.30
C ARG A 44 -15.54 -9.56 -11.94
N ARG A 45 -14.33 -9.93 -12.35
CA ARG A 45 -13.34 -9.02 -12.95
C ARG A 45 -13.92 -8.18 -14.10
N ALA A 46 -14.69 -8.81 -14.99
CA ALA A 46 -15.34 -8.13 -16.11
C ALA A 46 -16.33 -7.04 -15.65
N MET A 47 -17.10 -7.29 -14.59
CA MET A 47 -18.04 -6.32 -14.02
C MET A 47 -17.30 -5.18 -13.33
N LEU A 48 -16.25 -5.47 -12.54
CA LEU A 48 -15.46 -4.42 -11.88
C LEU A 48 -14.84 -3.46 -12.89
N ASN A 49 -14.26 -3.97 -13.97
CA ASN A 49 -13.65 -3.14 -15.01
C ASN A 49 -14.68 -2.20 -15.67
N LEU A 50 -15.92 -2.66 -15.87
CA LEU A 50 -17.00 -1.83 -16.43
C LEU A 50 -17.47 -0.74 -15.45
N LEU A 51 -17.44 -1.03 -14.15
CA LEU A 51 -17.93 -0.10 -13.12
C LEU A 51 -16.89 0.93 -12.71
N GLN A 52 -15.59 0.64 -12.85
CA GLN A 52 -14.49 1.52 -12.44
C GLN A 52 -14.57 2.95 -13.00
N GLU A 53 -15.09 3.09 -14.22
CA GLU A 53 -15.24 4.38 -14.90
C GLU A 53 -16.53 5.12 -14.51
N THR A 54 -17.40 4.52 -13.69
CA THR A 54 -18.66 5.15 -13.30
C THR A 54 -18.46 6.13 -12.14
N PRO A 55 -19.12 7.31 -12.15
CA PRO A 55 -19.02 8.27 -11.05
C PRO A 55 -19.42 7.68 -9.69
N LEU A 56 -20.41 6.79 -9.68
CA LEU A 56 -20.86 6.10 -8.47
C LEU A 56 -19.77 5.21 -7.87
N PHE A 57 -19.04 4.46 -8.71
CA PHE A 57 -17.96 3.60 -8.22
C PHE A 57 -16.79 4.43 -7.68
N GLN A 58 -16.43 5.53 -8.36
CA GLN A 58 -15.40 6.45 -7.89
C GLN A 58 -15.77 7.05 -6.53
N GLU A 59 -17.00 7.53 -6.35
CA GLU A 59 -17.50 8.07 -5.08
C GLU A 59 -17.49 6.99 -3.97
N LEU A 60 -17.97 5.78 -4.25
CA LEU A 60 -18.02 4.68 -3.28
C LEU A 60 -16.65 4.15 -2.88
N THR A 61 -15.66 4.24 -3.77
CA THR A 61 -14.30 3.73 -3.52
C THR A 61 -13.33 4.80 -3.07
N ARG A 62 -13.71 6.08 -3.12
CA ARG A 62 -12.84 7.22 -2.82
C ARG A 62 -12.11 7.06 -1.48
N ASP A 63 -12.87 6.90 -0.40
CA ASP A 63 -12.30 6.78 0.95
C ASP A 63 -11.39 5.54 1.08
N ILE A 64 -11.73 4.45 0.37
CA ILE A 64 -10.94 3.22 0.38
C ILE A 64 -9.60 3.45 -0.32
N VAL A 65 -9.62 4.13 -1.47
CA VAL A 65 -8.40 4.46 -2.23
C VAL A 65 -7.55 5.44 -1.44
N GLU A 66 -8.12 6.52 -0.92
CA GLU A 66 -7.39 7.52 -0.10
C GLU A 66 -6.73 6.85 1.12
N GLN A 67 -7.44 5.96 1.84
CA GLN A 67 -6.85 5.21 2.96
C GLN A 67 -5.75 4.24 2.50
N ALA A 68 -5.90 3.61 1.33
CA ALA A 68 -4.92 2.68 0.79
C ALA A 68 -3.63 3.42 0.40
N GLU A 69 -3.75 4.58 -0.24
CA GLU A 69 -2.64 5.46 -0.59
C GLU A 69 -1.90 5.94 0.64
N GLN A 70 -2.60 6.49 1.65
CA GLN A 70 -1.99 6.93 2.91
C GLN A 70 -1.22 5.80 3.61
N ARG A 71 -1.80 4.60 3.68
CA ARG A 71 -1.10 3.42 4.24
C ARG A 71 0.11 3.01 3.40
N GLY A 72 0.00 3.13 2.08
CA GLY A 72 1.09 2.87 1.15
C GLY A 72 2.26 3.83 1.36
N GLU A 73 1.97 5.12 1.43
CA GLU A 73 2.94 6.19 1.69
C GLU A 73 3.63 5.99 3.05
N GLN A 74 2.88 5.79 4.13
CA GLN A 74 3.46 5.56 5.46
C GLN A 74 4.40 4.34 5.49
N ARG A 75 3.98 3.23 4.88
CA ARG A 75 4.83 2.02 4.77
C ARG A 75 6.07 2.28 3.90
N GLY A 76 5.89 3.00 2.80
CA GLY A 76 6.96 3.38 1.89
C GLY A 76 8.01 4.25 2.57
N GLU A 77 7.56 5.29 3.29
CA GLU A 77 8.44 6.16 4.08
C GLU A 77 9.19 5.41 5.16
N GLN A 78 8.49 4.55 5.93
CA GLN A 78 9.14 3.77 6.99
C GLN A 78 10.21 2.84 6.43
N ARG A 79 9.91 2.10 5.35
CA ARG A 79 10.87 1.24 4.65
C ARG A 79 12.04 2.05 4.10
N GLY A 80 11.75 3.19 3.47
CA GLY A 80 12.76 4.08 2.92
C GLY A 80 13.71 4.61 3.98
N ARG A 81 13.21 4.93 5.19
CA ARG A 81 14.04 5.32 6.33
C ARG A 81 14.99 4.18 6.73
N ILE A 82 14.47 2.97 6.96
CA ILE A 82 15.28 1.80 7.36
C ILE A 82 16.39 1.53 6.32
N VAL A 83 16.02 1.39 5.05
CA VAL A 83 16.98 1.13 3.96
C VAL A 83 18.02 2.23 3.87
N GLY A 84 17.62 3.50 3.99
CA GLY A 84 18.55 4.63 3.99
C GLY A 84 19.54 4.61 5.15
N ARG A 85 19.10 4.21 6.35
CA ARG A 85 19.99 4.08 7.53
C ARG A 85 20.98 2.93 7.36
N LEU A 86 20.52 1.78 6.87
CA LEU A 86 21.39 0.63 6.59
C LEU A 86 22.48 0.97 5.57
N GLN A 87 22.10 1.62 4.48
CA GLN A 87 23.07 2.06 3.46
C GLN A 87 24.08 3.07 4.01
N LEU A 88 23.64 3.98 4.87
CA LEU A 88 24.55 4.92 5.53
C LEU A 88 25.50 4.20 6.49
N LEU A 89 24.98 3.32 7.35
CA LEU A 89 25.77 2.49 8.27
C LEU A 89 26.82 1.67 7.53
N GLN A 90 26.43 1.01 6.44
CA GLN A 90 27.35 0.24 5.60
C GLN A 90 28.48 1.13 5.05
N ARG A 91 28.16 2.30 4.50
CA ARG A 91 29.17 3.23 3.97
C ARG A 91 30.11 3.76 5.05
N LEU A 92 29.58 4.07 6.23
CA LEU A 92 30.38 4.53 7.35
C LEU A 92 31.31 3.41 7.86
N PHE A 93 30.79 2.18 7.95
CA PHE A 93 31.59 1.01 8.30
C PHE A 93 32.71 0.79 7.28
N GLU A 94 32.36 0.75 5.99
CA GLU A 94 33.31 0.54 4.89
C GLU A 94 34.40 1.60 4.86
N HIS A 95 34.05 2.85 5.11
CA HIS A 95 35.01 3.94 5.17
C HIS A 95 35.99 3.81 6.35
N LYS A 96 35.52 3.34 7.51
CA LYS A 96 36.32 3.31 8.74
C LYS A 96 37.13 2.02 8.91
N PHE A 97 36.53 0.88 8.59
CA PHE A 97 37.07 -0.44 8.88
C PHE A 97 37.34 -1.29 7.64
N GLY A 98 36.90 -0.85 6.45
CA GLY A 98 36.93 -1.64 5.23
C GLY A 98 35.67 -2.50 5.06
N PRO A 99 35.67 -3.47 4.12
CA PRO A 99 34.47 -4.16 3.66
C PRO A 99 33.65 -4.75 4.82
N LEU A 100 32.33 -4.54 4.78
CA LEU A 100 31.40 -5.06 5.79
C LEU A 100 31.34 -6.59 5.70
N PRO A 101 31.60 -7.33 6.79
CA PRO A 101 31.44 -8.79 6.81
C PRO A 101 29.98 -9.20 6.60
N GLU A 102 29.73 -10.26 5.83
CA GLU A 102 28.37 -10.74 5.51
C GLU A 102 27.53 -11.03 6.77
N GLU A 103 28.09 -11.67 7.79
CA GLU A 103 27.40 -11.94 9.07
C GLU A 103 26.89 -10.66 9.76
N LEU A 104 27.66 -9.58 9.65
CA LEU A 104 27.31 -8.29 10.24
C LEU A 104 26.27 -7.57 9.38
N GLN A 105 26.34 -7.73 8.05
CA GLN A 105 25.31 -7.23 7.14
C GLN A 105 23.95 -7.87 7.43
N GLU A 106 23.89 -9.20 7.55
CA GLU A 106 22.65 -9.92 7.89
C GLU A 106 22.07 -9.45 9.24
N SER A 107 22.94 -9.25 10.24
CA SER A 107 22.53 -8.77 11.56
C SER A 107 21.94 -7.36 11.51
N LEU A 108 22.53 -6.46 10.71
CA LEU A 108 22.02 -5.10 10.52
C LEU A 108 20.70 -5.11 9.74
N GLU A 109 20.59 -5.90 8.66
CA GLU A 109 19.37 -6.01 7.86
C GLU A 109 18.17 -6.59 8.63
N ALA A 110 18.42 -7.36 9.69
CA ALA A 110 17.40 -7.86 10.60
C ALA A 110 16.79 -6.77 11.51
N ILE A 111 17.42 -5.60 11.64
CA ILE A 111 16.97 -4.50 12.51
C ILE A 111 15.87 -3.71 11.80
N ALA A 112 14.64 -3.81 12.31
CA ALA A 112 13.48 -3.05 11.81
C ALA A 112 13.28 -1.69 12.51
N ASP A 113 14.00 -1.41 13.59
CA ASP A 113 13.90 -0.16 14.35
C ASP A 113 14.90 0.88 13.82
N VAL A 114 14.36 2.01 13.34
CA VAL A 114 15.15 3.13 12.85
C VAL A 114 15.99 3.77 13.96
N ALA A 115 15.47 3.85 15.19
CA ALA A 115 16.19 4.47 16.29
C ALA A 115 17.42 3.65 16.69
N GLU A 116 17.30 2.33 16.65
CA GLU A 116 18.42 1.43 16.89
C GLU A 116 19.50 1.55 15.81
N LEU A 117 19.11 1.67 14.54
CA LEU A 117 20.07 1.94 13.46
C LEU A 117 20.78 3.29 13.62
N ASP A 118 20.06 4.35 14.01
CA ASP A 118 20.66 5.66 14.26
C ASP A 118 21.61 5.60 15.48
N ARG A 119 21.30 4.83 16.52
CA ARG A 119 22.18 4.57 17.67
C ARG A 119 23.47 3.86 17.23
N LEU A 120 23.34 2.81 16.42
CA LEU A 120 24.48 2.06 15.90
C LEU A 120 25.39 2.94 15.04
N ALA A 121 24.83 3.89 14.27
CA ALA A 121 25.63 4.81 13.46
C ALA A 121 26.54 5.69 14.32
N LEU A 122 26.05 6.17 15.47
CA LEU A 122 26.87 6.93 16.42
C LEU A 122 27.95 6.05 17.07
N ILE A 123 27.57 4.85 17.53
CA ILE A 123 28.52 3.89 18.11
C ILE A 123 29.64 3.56 17.12
N LEU A 124 29.30 3.38 15.84
CA LEU A 124 30.26 3.07 14.80
C LEU A 124 31.31 4.18 14.62
N ILE A 125 30.91 5.44 14.72
CA ILE A 125 31.82 6.59 14.63
C ILE A 125 32.84 6.58 15.76
N ASP A 126 32.45 6.15 16.96
CA ASP A 126 33.31 6.15 18.15
C ASP A 126 34.06 4.83 18.37
N ALA A 127 33.63 3.72 17.74
CA ALA A 127 34.22 2.40 17.94
C ALA A 127 35.71 2.35 17.52
N PRO A 128 36.64 1.87 18.37
CA PRO A 128 38.06 1.82 18.02
C PRO A 128 38.38 0.76 16.96
N ASP A 129 37.60 -0.32 16.92
CA ASP A 129 37.80 -1.47 16.04
C ASP A 129 36.47 -2.18 15.70
N VAL A 130 36.56 -3.10 14.74
CA VAL A 130 35.42 -3.89 14.25
C VAL A 130 34.79 -4.74 15.35
N GLU A 131 35.59 -5.33 16.22
CA GLU A 131 35.10 -6.25 17.26
C GLU A 131 34.29 -5.51 18.33
N THR A 132 34.74 -4.31 18.71
CA THR A 132 33.99 -3.43 19.61
C THR A 132 32.64 -3.06 19.01
N PHE A 133 32.58 -2.72 17.72
CA PHE A 133 31.31 -2.44 17.05
C PHE A 133 30.40 -3.67 16.98
N LYS A 134 30.93 -4.83 16.56
CA LYS A 134 30.16 -6.09 16.48
C LYS A 134 29.50 -6.45 17.80
N SER A 135 30.16 -6.22 18.93
CA SER A 135 29.59 -6.49 20.26
C SER A 135 28.30 -5.70 20.55
N GLN A 136 28.09 -4.57 19.87
CA GLN A 136 26.92 -3.71 20.04
C GLN A 136 25.76 -4.04 19.10
N VAL A 137 26.03 -4.79 18.02
CA VAL A 137 25.04 -5.22 17.02
C VAL A 137 24.37 -6.54 17.42
N GLN A 138 24.97 -7.32 18.33
CA GLN A 138 24.40 -8.59 18.75
C GLN A 138 23.05 -8.40 19.47
N PRO A 139 22.06 -9.26 19.18
CA PRO A 139 20.74 -9.13 19.75
C PRO A 139 20.78 -9.41 21.25
N ILE A 140 20.09 -8.57 22.02
CA ILE A 140 19.59 -8.96 23.34
C ILE A 140 18.64 -10.15 23.08
N ALA A 141 19.06 -11.35 23.51
CA ALA A 141 18.25 -12.56 23.47
C ALA A 141 16.95 -12.41 24.27
#